data_AF-A0A8T4KRI6-F1
#
_entry.id   AF-A0A8T4KRI6-F1
#
_cell.length_a   1.000
_cell.length_b   1.000
_cell.length_c   1.000
_cell.angle_alpha   90.00
_cell.angle_beta   90.00
_cell.angle_gamma   90.00
#
_symmetry.space_group_name_H-M   'P 1'
#
loop_
_entity.id
_entity.type
_entity.pdbx_description
1 polymer ?
#
loop_
_entity_poly.entity_id
_entity_poly.type
_entity_poly.pdbx_seq_one_letter_code
_entity_poly.pdbx_strand_id
1 'polypeptide(L)'
;MKKIEKTLLWIDRRIENYLSLLTQIVRVYTKDNKKLKEAESLLRTALRTAFFLDFYSETNDNDFLQEANRYKELMYSGMSEKDRQDLQLIERQIIELFDYEKRIWIKVKKGQQVSDAEIERFWQMKSADALFYGRLTKIFTGNKDFTLPIYVYTQILDIDRDLREYEKDFQENSPNILFMKLSQKIPVDQIPPLKRDAIREAICLGLHLDLERVVEKLSKQVSKYNFEECYFLKDAIKQRYREFNINFLKRNVRL
;
A
#
# COMPACT_ATOMS: atom_id res chain seq x y z
N MET A 1 -21.10 16.75 10.44
CA MET A 1 -21.23 15.53 11.28
C MET A 1 -21.65 14.27 10.50
N LYS A 2 -22.87 14.17 9.94
CA LYS A 2 -23.34 12.94 9.26
C LYS A 2 -22.43 12.41 8.12
N LYS A 3 -21.74 13.29 7.38
CA LYS A 3 -20.79 12.92 6.31
C LYS A 3 -19.54 12.22 6.88
N ILE A 4 -18.88 12.85 7.85
CA ILE A 4 -17.69 12.30 8.51
C ILE A 4 -18.00 10.99 9.22
N GLU A 5 -19.12 10.89 9.92
CA GLU A 5 -19.55 9.65 10.59
C GLU A 5 -19.74 8.48 9.60
N LYS A 6 -20.41 8.73 8.46
CA LYS A 6 -20.57 7.72 7.40
C LYS A 6 -19.22 7.32 6.79
N THR A 7 -18.35 8.30 6.57
CA THR A 7 -17.00 8.06 6.01
C THR A 7 -16.17 7.24 6.98
N LEU A 8 -16.21 7.55 8.28
CA LEU A 8 -15.51 6.83 9.33
C LEU A 8 -15.95 5.36 9.41
N LEU A 9 -17.26 5.09 9.36
CA LEU A 9 -17.77 3.73 9.32
C LEU A 9 -17.30 2.95 8.09
N TRP A 10 -17.17 3.63 6.94
CA TRP A 10 -16.63 3.02 5.73
C TRP A 10 -15.13 2.73 5.87
N ILE A 11 -14.36 3.68 6.42
CA ILE A 11 -12.92 3.52 6.68
C ILE A 11 -12.71 2.32 7.62
N ASP A 12 -13.42 2.26 8.74
CA ASP A 12 -13.26 1.19 9.73
C ASP A 12 -13.47 -0.19 9.14
N ARG A 13 -14.46 -0.35 8.26
CA ARG A 13 -14.69 -1.61 7.54
C ARG A 13 -13.55 -1.96 6.58
N ARG A 14 -12.95 -0.96 5.93
CA ARG A 14 -11.86 -1.14 4.97
C ARG A 14 -10.55 -1.52 5.64
N ILE A 15 -10.26 -0.94 6.79
CA ILE A 15 -8.98 -1.12 7.48
C ILE A 15 -8.93 -2.39 8.34
N GLU A 16 -10.07 -2.98 8.69
CA GLU A 16 -10.17 -4.04 9.71
C GLU A 16 -9.23 -5.23 9.43
N ASN A 17 -9.14 -5.69 8.19
CA ASN A 17 -8.24 -6.81 7.85
C ASN A 17 -6.76 -6.46 8.07
N TYR A 18 -6.37 -5.24 7.70
CA TYR A 18 -4.98 -4.80 7.84
C TYR A 18 -4.64 -4.45 9.29
N LEU A 19 -5.57 -3.80 10.00
CA LEU A 19 -5.45 -3.54 11.43
C LEU A 19 -5.36 -4.86 12.22
N SER A 20 -6.15 -5.86 11.87
CA SER A 20 -6.08 -7.20 12.47
C SER A 20 -4.69 -7.83 12.29
N LEU A 21 -4.11 -7.74 11.09
CA LEU A 21 -2.74 -8.20 10.84
C LEU A 21 -1.72 -7.49 11.75
N LEU A 22 -1.75 -6.15 11.80
CA LEU A 22 -0.80 -5.34 12.57
C LEU A 22 -0.95 -5.59 14.08
N THR A 23 -2.18 -5.66 14.58
CA THR A 23 -2.46 -5.92 16.00
C THR A 23 -2.14 -7.36 16.40
N GLN A 24 -2.27 -8.33 15.49
CA GLN A 24 -1.83 -9.70 15.74
C GLN A 24 -0.31 -9.78 15.91
N ILE A 25 0.47 -9.01 15.14
CA ILE A 25 1.93 -8.91 15.32
C ILE A 25 2.24 -8.39 16.73
N VAL A 26 1.57 -7.31 17.15
CA VAL A 26 1.75 -6.76 18.50
C VAL A 26 1.38 -7.79 19.57
N ARG A 27 0.24 -8.47 19.42
CA ARG A 27 -0.27 -9.48 20.38
C ARG A 27 0.72 -10.61 20.64
N VAL A 28 1.51 -11.01 19.64
CA VAL A 28 2.55 -12.04 19.83
C VAL A 28 3.60 -11.60 20.86
N TYR A 29 3.98 -10.31 20.86
CA TYR A 29 5.06 -9.80 21.69
C TYR A 29 4.61 -9.03 22.93
N THR A 30 3.30 -8.78 23.09
CA THR A 30 2.73 -8.19 24.30
C THR A 30 1.72 -9.12 24.97
N LYS A 31 1.94 -9.40 26.26
CA LYS A 31 0.96 -10.05 27.14
C LYS A 31 0.12 -9.03 27.92
N ASP A 32 0.43 -7.74 27.77
CA ASP A 32 -0.26 -6.65 28.44
C ASP A 32 -1.46 -6.20 27.59
N ASN A 33 -2.66 -6.52 28.08
CA ASN A 33 -3.93 -6.13 27.45
C ASN A 33 -4.10 -4.62 27.32
N LYS A 34 -3.51 -3.81 28.21
CA LYS A 34 -3.56 -2.35 28.12
C LYS A 34 -2.73 -1.87 26.94
N LYS A 35 -1.50 -2.38 26.80
CA LYS A 35 -0.62 -2.08 25.65
C LYS A 35 -1.22 -2.55 24.33
N LEU A 36 -1.88 -3.71 24.31
CA LEU A 36 -2.54 -4.20 23.11
C LEU A 36 -3.66 -3.26 22.65
N LYS A 37 -4.50 -2.79 23.58
CA LYS A 37 -5.58 -1.82 23.28
C LYS A 37 -5.02 -0.47 22.82
N GLU A 38 -3.95 -0.01 23.45
CA GLU A 38 -3.24 1.20 23.07
C GLU A 38 -2.69 1.10 21.63
N ALA A 39 -2.02 -0.02 21.32
CA ALA A 39 -1.51 -0.30 19.98
C ALA A 39 -2.62 -0.33 18.94
N GLU A 40 -3.72 -1.06 19.20
CA GLU A 40 -4.88 -1.09 18.30
C GLU A 40 -5.46 0.30 18.07
N SER A 41 -5.64 1.09 19.14
CA SER A 41 -6.17 2.46 19.04
C SER A 41 -5.27 3.37 18.19
N LEU A 42 -3.96 3.31 18.40
CA LEU A 42 -2.99 4.12 17.66
C LEU A 42 -2.86 3.68 16.20
N LEU A 43 -2.80 2.38 15.93
CA LEU A 43 -2.78 1.84 14.56
C LEU A 43 -4.06 2.21 13.80
N ARG A 44 -5.23 2.06 14.45
CA ARG A 44 -6.52 2.46 13.86
C ARG A 44 -6.56 3.96 13.58
N THR A 45 -6.01 4.77 14.49
CA THR A 45 -5.92 6.22 14.32
C THR A 45 -5.02 6.58 13.13
N ALA A 46 -3.83 5.99 13.03
CA ALA A 46 -2.91 6.22 11.92
C ALA A 46 -3.52 5.82 10.56
N LEU A 47 -4.20 4.67 10.51
CA LEU A 47 -4.92 4.22 9.31
C LEU A 47 -6.03 5.20 8.92
N ARG A 48 -6.84 5.67 9.89
CA ARG A 48 -7.87 6.69 9.65
C ARG A 48 -7.27 8.00 9.13
N THR A 49 -6.15 8.46 9.70
CA THR A 49 -5.45 9.66 9.22
C THR A 49 -5.09 9.54 7.74
N ALA A 50 -4.50 8.42 7.32
CA ALA A 50 -4.15 8.19 5.92
C ALA A 50 -5.39 8.25 5.00
N PHE A 51 -6.47 7.53 5.35
CA PHE A 51 -7.70 7.57 4.56
C PHE A 51 -8.33 8.97 4.46
N PHE A 52 -8.31 9.76 5.53
CA PHE A 52 -8.82 11.14 5.47
C PHE A 52 -7.94 12.05 4.61
N LEU A 53 -6.61 11.86 4.62
CA LEU A 53 -5.70 12.55 3.71
C LEU A 53 -5.96 12.15 2.25
N ASP A 54 -6.20 10.87 1.98
CA ASP A 54 -6.57 10.38 0.65
C ASP A 54 -7.87 11.04 0.17
N PHE A 55 -8.93 10.99 0.98
CA PHE A 55 -10.19 11.65 0.65
C PHE A 55 -10.04 13.16 0.42
N TYR A 56 -9.22 13.85 1.22
CA TYR A 56 -8.91 15.25 0.98
C TYR A 56 -8.17 15.44 -0.35
N SER A 57 -7.20 14.59 -0.67
CA SER A 57 -6.46 14.68 -1.94
C SER A 57 -7.35 14.47 -3.17
N GLU A 58 -8.37 13.61 -3.05
CA GLU A 58 -9.31 13.29 -4.12
C GLU A 58 -10.41 14.35 -4.29
N THR A 59 -10.89 14.93 -3.19
CA THR A 59 -12.09 15.80 -3.18
C THR A 59 -11.80 17.27 -2.92
N ASN A 60 -10.59 17.60 -2.45
CA ASN A 60 -10.19 18.90 -1.92
C ASN A 60 -11.12 19.44 -0.81
N ASP A 61 -11.79 18.53 -0.07
CA ASP A 61 -12.77 18.88 0.95
C ASP A 61 -12.11 19.06 2.33
N ASN A 62 -12.13 20.30 2.82
CA ASN A 62 -11.45 20.69 4.07
C ASN A 62 -11.97 19.98 5.31
N ASP A 63 -13.19 19.44 5.33
CA ASP A 63 -13.68 18.66 6.49
C ASP A 63 -12.80 17.41 6.69
N PHE A 64 -12.35 16.78 5.60
CA PHE A 64 -11.47 15.61 5.69
C PHE A 64 -10.06 15.99 6.14
N LEU A 65 -9.53 17.14 5.71
CA LEU A 65 -8.25 17.65 6.19
C LEU A 65 -8.29 17.97 7.69
N GLN A 66 -9.37 18.58 8.16
CA GLN A 66 -9.56 18.87 9.59
C GLN A 66 -9.59 17.58 10.42
N GLU A 67 -10.32 16.55 9.96
CA GLU A 67 -10.35 15.25 10.64
C GLU A 67 -8.98 14.54 10.61
N ALA A 68 -8.27 14.57 9.48
CA ALA A 68 -6.91 14.03 9.39
C ALA A 68 -5.97 14.70 10.42
N ASN A 69 -6.00 16.04 10.52
CA ASN A 69 -5.20 16.78 11.49
C ASN A 69 -5.57 16.42 12.93
N ARG A 70 -6.87 16.33 13.23
CA ARG A 70 -7.35 15.91 14.56
C ARG A 70 -6.84 14.51 14.94
N TYR A 71 -6.92 13.54 14.03
CA TYR A 71 -6.39 12.19 14.28
C TYR A 71 -4.87 12.17 14.38
N LYS A 72 -4.16 12.99 13.58
CA LYS A 72 -2.71 13.16 13.68
C LYS A 72 -2.28 13.69 15.04
N GLU A 73 -2.96 14.72 15.55
CA GLU A 73 -2.73 15.26 16.90
C GLU A 73 -3.01 14.21 17.97
N LEU A 74 -4.13 13.49 17.88
CA LEU A 74 -4.48 12.40 18.80
C LEU A 74 -3.39 11.32 18.82
N MET A 75 -2.93 10.89 17.66
CA MET A 75 -1.87 9.88 17.52
C MET A 75 -0.59 10.31 18.24
N TYR A 76 -0.14 11.55 18.04
CA TYR A 76 1.12 12.03 18.61
C TYR A 76 1.03 12.45 20.08
N SER A 77 -0.17 12.81 20.58
CA SER A 77 -0.35 13.31 21.95
C SER A 77 0.06 12.32 23.04
N GLY A 78 -0.08 11.01 22.79
CA GLY A 78 0.26 9.95 23.73
C GLY A 78 1.63 9.30 23.53
N MET A 79 2.40 9.75 22.53
CA MET A 79 3.69 9.14 22.17
C MET A 79 4.87 9.80 22.89
N SER A 80 5.94 9.01 23.12
CA SER A 80 7.21 9.56 23.55
C SER A 80 7.79 10.50 22.48
N GLU A 81 8.57 11.49 22.89
CA GLU A 81 9.18 12.44 21.96
C GLU A 81 10.10 11.75 20.94
N LYS A 82 10.80 10.69 21.37
CA LYS A 82 11.66 9.88 20.50
C LYS A 82 10.85 9.19 19.40
N ASP A 83 9.75 8.54 19.77
CA ASP A 83 8.90 7.81 18.81
C ASP A 83 8.18 8.77 17.86
N ARG A 84 7.74 9.93 18.38
CA ARG A 84 7.17 11.02 17.57
C ARG A 84 8.14 11.51 16.52
N GLN A 85 9.39 11.82 16.89
CA GLN A 85 10.40 12.31 15.96
C GLN A 85 10.75 11.27 14.88
N ASP A 86 10.84 9.99 15.26
CA ASP A 86 11.08 8.88 14.34
C ASP A 86 9.95 8.75 13.31
N LEU A 87 8.69 8.75 13.77
CA LEU A 87 7.52 8.69 12.90
C LEU A 87 7.39 9.91 11.98
N GLN A 88 7.66 11.12 12.47
CA GLN A 88 7.67 12.34 11.66
C GLN A 88 8.76 12.33 10.59
N LEU A 89 9.92 11.69 10.85
CA LEU A 89 10.95 11.50 9.83
C LEU A 89 10.45 10.60 8.70
N ILE A 90 9.76 9.51 9.05
CA ILE A 90 9.15 8.59 8.08
C ILE A 90 8.04 9.28 7.29
N GLU A 91 7.18 10.09 7.93
CA GLU A 91 6.17 10.90 7.23
C GLU A 91 6.80 11.79 6.14
N ARG A 92 7.91 12.49 6.46
CA ARG A 92 8.61 13.32 5.48
C ARG A 92 9.13 12.51 4.30
N GLN A 93 9.71 11.33 4.56
CA GLN A 93 10.16 10.44 3.49
C GLN A 93 8.98 10.02 2.62
N ILE A 94 7.86 9.59 3.21
CA ILE A 94 6.64 9.19 2.49
C ILE A 94 6.12 10.31 1.58
N ILE A 95 6.14 11.57 2.02
CA ILE A 95 5.73 12.72 1.20
C ILE A 95 6.59 12.84 -0.07
N GLU A 96 7.91 12.71 0.06
CA GLU A 96 8.81 12.71 -1.10
C GLU A 96 8.51 11.56 -2.07
N LEU A 97 8.04 10.42 -1.53
CA LEU A 97 7.64 9.27 -2.32
C LEU A 97 6.37 9.56 -3.13
N PHE A 98 5.35 10.15 -2.51
CA PHE A 98 4.13 10.56 -3.20
C PHE A 98 4.38 11.62 -4.27
N ASP A 99 5.28 12.57 -4.04
CA ASP A 99 5.66 13.57 -5.05
C ASP A 99 6.38 12.94 -6.25
N TYR A 100 7.13 11.86 -6.03
CA TYR A 100 7.68 11.07 -7.11
C TYR A 100 6.57 10.36 -7.92
N GLU A 101 5.62 9.69 -7.25
CA GLU A 101 4.48 9.04 -7.92
C GLU A 101 3.69 10.02 -8.79
N LYS A 102 3.38 11.21 -8.25
CA LYS A 102 2.71 12.29 -9.00
C LYS A 102 3.49 12.71 -10.24
N ARG A 103 4.81 12.84 -10.15
CA ARG A 103 5.66 13.21 -11.31
C ARG A 103 5.63 12.15 -12.41
N ILE A 104 5.76 10.88 -12.03
CA ILE A 104 5.63 9.76 -12.98
C ILE A 104 4.26 9.78 -13.64
N TRP A 105 3.22 10.02 -12.86
CA TRP A 105 1.86 10.05 -13.38
C TRP A 105 1.61 11.19 -14.38
N ILE A 106 2.11 12.40 -14.09
CA ILE A 106 2.04 13.54 -15.02
C ILE A 106 2.77 13.22 -16.33
N LYS A 107 3.90 12.52 -16.27
CA LYS A 107 4.67 12.10 -17.43
C LYS A 107 3.83 11.18 -18.34
N VAL A 108 3.25 10.12 -17.77
CA VAL A 108 2.38 9.20 -18.50
C VAL A 108 1.19 9.93 -19.12
N LYS A 109 0.53 10.82 -18.37
CA LYS A 109 -0.60 11.64 -18.87
C LYS A 109 -0.24 12.52 -20.06
N LYS A 110 1.01 12.96 -20.17
CA LYS A 110 1.52 13.74 -21.31
C LYS A 110 1.96 12.87 -22.49
N GLY A 111 1.70 11.56 -22.45
CA GLY A 111 2.18 10.61 -23.46
C GLY A 111 3.70 10.43 -23.45
N GLN A 112 4.38 10.86 -22.38
CA GLN A 112 5.82 10.73 -22.26
C GLN A 112 6.16 9.33 -21.74
N GLN A 113 7.17 8.70 -22.34
CA GLN A 113 7.62 7.38 -21.93
C GLN A 113 8.25 7.41 -20.53
N VAL A 114 7.88 6.45 -19.68
CA VAL A 114 8.52 6.21 -18.39
C VAL A 114 9.63 5.17 -18.57
N SER A 115 10.83 5.49 -18.11
CA SER A 115 11.98 4.57 -18.21
C SER A 115 11.84 3.39 -17.25
N ASP A 116 12.56 2.30 -17.52
CA ASP A 116 12.58 1.12 -16.64
C ASP A 116 13.06 1.46 -15.23
N ALA A 117 14.05 2.36 -15.10
CA ALA A 117 14.55 2.83 -13.82
C ALA A 117 13.49 3.65 -13.05
N GLU A 118 12.68 4.44 -13.77
CA GLU A 118 11.60 5.22 -13.15
C GLU A 118 10.48 4.32 -12.64
N ILE A 119 10.09 3.31 -13.43
CA ILE A 119 9.13 2.29 -13.00
C ILE A 119 9.72 1.47 -11.85
N GLU A 120 11.01 1.13 -11.92
CA GLU A 120 11.77 0.49 -10.83
C GLU A 120 11.60 1.20 -9.51
N ARG A 121 11.93 2.47 -9.51
CA ARG A 121 11.77 3.30 -8.34
C ARG A 121 10.31 3.45 -7.91
N PHE A 122 9.35 3.56 -8.83
CA PHE A 122 7.92 3.64 -8.51
C PHE A 122 7.45 2.43 -7.71
N TRP A 123 7.68 1.20 -8.21
CA TRP A 123 7.22 0.03 -7.46
C TRP A 123 8.01 -0.22 -6.19
N GLN A 124 9.28 0.19 -6.10
CA GLN A 124 10.06 0.13 -4.85
C GLN A 124 9.48 1.02 -3.76
N MET A 125 8.77 2.08 -4.15
CA MET A 125 8.23 3.10 -3.26
C MET A 125 6.73 2.97 -3.03
N LYS A 126 6.04 2.14 -3.83
CA LYS A 126 4.63 1.81 -3.64
C LYS A 126 4.38 1.31 -2.22
N SER A 127 3.24 1.67 -1.64
CA SER A 127 2.86 1.34 -0.26
C SER A 127 3.80 1.92 0.81
N ALA A 128 4.41 3.07 0.53
CA ALA A 128 5.33 3.76 1.44
C ALA A 128 4.77 3.99 2.85
N ASP A 129 3.47 4.22 2.95
CA ASP A 129 2.71 4.34 4.20
C ASP A 129 2.84 3.10 5.10
N ALA A 130 3.04 1.91 4.54
CA ALA A 130 3.32 0.71 5.31
C ALA A 130 4.64 0.76 6.10
N LEU A 131 5.60 1.62 5.71
CA LEU A 131 6.78 1.90 6.54
C LEU A 131 6.37 2.59 7.84
N PHE A 132 5.42 3.53 7.78
CA PHE A 132 4.89 4.21 8.96
C PHE A 132 4.22 3.21 9.90
N TYR A 133 3.36 2.34 9.36
CA TYR A 133 2.66 1.34 10.18
C TYR A 133 3.61 0.30 10.78
N GLY A 134 4.61 -0.15 10.03
CA GLY A 134 5.64 -1.06 10.54
C GLY A 134 6.43 -0.46 11.71
N ARG A 135 6.74 0.84 11.62
CA ARG A 135 7.46 1.56 12.67
C ARG A 135 6.57 1.87 13.88
N LEU A 136 5.29 2.17 13.65
CA LEU A 136 4.30 2.27 14.72
C LEU A 136 4.12 0.93 15.45
N THR A 137 4.07 -0.20 14.73
CA THR A 137 4.03 -1.55 15.33
C THR A 137 5.28 -1.82 16.18
N LYS A 138 6.46 -1.40 15.72
CA LYS A 138 7.74 -1.59 16.41
C LYS A 138 7.77 -1.03 17.84
N ILE A 139 7.08 0.10 18.06
CA ILE A 139 6.95 0.73 19.39
C ILE A 139 6.41 -0.29 20.42
N PHE A 140 5.53 -1.20 19.99
CA PHE A 140 4.89 -2.19 20.86
C PHE A 140 5.55 -3.57 20.85
N THR A 141 6.42 -3.86 19.88
CA THR A 141 7.14 -5.14 19.76
C THR A 141 8.59 -5.08 20.27
N GLY A 142 9.02 -3.93 20.78
CA GLY A 142 10.33 -3.75 21.40
C GLY A 142 11.48 -3.86 20.40
N ASN A 143 12.33 -4.87 20.55
CA ASN A 143 13.48 -5.08 19.66
C ASN A 143 13.15 -5.80 18.35
N LYS A 144 11.91 -6.27 18.17
CA LYS A 144 11.47 -6.97 16.97
C LYS A 144 10.95 -5.97 15.95
N ASP A 145 11.51 -6.00 14.73
CA ASP A 145 11.21 -5.01 13.69
C ASP A 145 10.59 -5.68 12.45
N PHE A 146 9.26 -5.65 12.39
CA PHE A 146 8.49 -6.22 11.28
C PHE A 146 8.25 -5.22 10.14
N THR A 147 8.93 -4.07 10.12
CA THR A 147 8.70 -3.03 9.10
C THR A 147 8.87 -3.56 7.68
N LEU A 148 9.97 -4.28 7.41
CA LEU A 148 10.21 -4.83 6.07
C LEU A 148 9.17 -5.91 5.67
N PRO A 149 8.84 -6.91 6.51
CA PRO A 149 7.74 -7.84 6.23
C PRO A 149 6.39 -7.18 5.98
N ILE A 150 6.01 -6.19 6.80
CA ILE A 150 4.76 -5.43 6.63
C ILE A 150 4.78 -4.68 5.29
N TYR A 151 5.89 -4.01 4.99
CA TYR A 151 6.07 -3.29 3.73
C TYR A 151 5.91 -4.20 2.51
N VAL A 152 6.62 -5.33 2.49
CA VAL A 152 6.53 -6.32 1.41
C VAL A 152 5.12 -6.90 1.28
N TYR A 153 4.46 -7.20 2.40
CA TYR A 153 3.07 -7.67 2.39
C TYR A 153 2.15 -6.67 1.69
N THR A 154 2.25 -5.39 2.04
CA THR A 154 1.39 -4.33 1.49
C THR A 154 1.72 -4.05 0.01
N GLN A 155 2.99 -4.05 -0.37
CA GLN A 155 3.39 -3.89 -1.77
C GLN A 155 2.80 -4.94 -2.70
N ILE A 156 2.85 -6.22 -2.29
CA ILE A 156 2.24 -7.30 -3.08
C ILE A 156 0.72 -7.11 -3.18
N LEU A 157 0.08 -6.69 -2.08
CA LEU A 157 -1.35 -6.42 -2.04
C LEU A 157 -1.75 -5.29 -2.99
N ASP A 158 -0.99 -4.19 -3.02
CA ASP A 158 -1.31 -3.05 -3.88
C ASP A 158 -1.00 -3.33 -5.35
N ILE A 159 0.01 -4.13 -5.68
CA ILE A 159 0.23 -4.59 -7.07
C ILE A 159 -0.96 -5.42 -7.56
N ASP A 160 -1.46 -6.35 -6.75
CA ASP A 160 -2.64 -7.15 -7.08
C ASP A 160 -3.93 -6.29 -7.10
N ARG A 161 -3.99 -5.22 -6.30
CA ARG A 161 -5.08 -4.24 -6.35
C ARG A 161 -5.08 -3.42 -7.63
N ASP A 162 -3.94 -2.93 -8.09
CA ASP A 162 -3.81 -2.23 -9.38
C ASP A 162 -4.38 -3.09 -10.52
N LEU A 163 -4.13 -4.41 -10.51
CA LEU A 163 -4.69 -5.31 -11.53
C LEU A 163 -6.20 -5.44 -11.42
N ARG A 164 -6.76 -5.49 -10.21
CA ARG A 164 -8.21 -5.58 -10.01
C ARG A 164 -8.94 -4.30 -10.40
N GLU A 165 -8.36 -3.16 -10.03
CA GLU A 165 -8.94 -1.81 -10.15
C GLU A 165 -8.57 -1.12 -11.47
N TYR A 166 -7.84 -1.80 -12.37
CA TYR A 166 -7.39 -1.27 -13.66
C TYR A 166 -8.42 -0.41 -14.41
N GLU A 167 -9.66 -0.90 -14.60
CA GLU A 167 -10.69 -0.13 -15.33
C GLU A 167 -11.07 1.17 -14.62
N LYS A 168 -11.17 1.14 -13.29
CA LYS A 168 -11.44 2.32 -12.47
C LYS A 168 -10.27 3.29 -12.56
N ASP A 169 -9.06 2.80 -12.41
CA ASP A 169 -7.85 3.63 -12.47
C ASP A 169 -7.64 4.24 -13.85
N PHE A 170 -7.96 3.49 -14.92
CA PHE A 170 -7.93 3.98 -16.29
C PHE A 170 -8.92 5.13 -16.49
N GLN A 171 -10.17 4.98 -16.02
CA GLN A 171 -11.21 6.01 -16.13
C GLN A 171 -10.89 7.26 -15.31
N GLU A 172 -10.46 7.08 -14.07
CA GLU A 172 -10.12 8.16 -13.13
C GLU A 172 -8.78 8.81 -13.46
N ASN A 173 -8.02 8.22 -14.39
CA ASN A 173 -6.64 8.57 -14.64
C ASN A 173 -5.85 8.58 -13.31
N SER A 174 -5.81 7.43 -12.65
CA SER A 174 -5.04 7.14 -11.44
C SER A 174 -3.79 6.31 -11.75
N PRO A 175 -2.67 6.48 -11.01
CA PRO A 175 -1.47 5.67 -11.19
C PRO A 175 -1.75 4.17 -11.08
N ASN A 176 -1.38 3.42 -12.11
CA ASN A 176 -1.59 1.97 -12.16
C ASN A 176 -0.39 1.27 -12.81
N ILE A 177 0.17 0.25 -12.15
CA ILE A 177 1.40 -0.40 -12.61
C ILE A 177 1.25 -1.10 -13.98
N LEU A 178 0.08 -1.68 -14.27
CA LEU A 178 -0.17 -2.34 -15.56
C LEU A 178 -0.23 -1.31 -16.68
N PHE A 179 -0.94 -0.20 -16.47
CA PHE A 179 -1.01 0.90 -17.42
C PHE A 179 0.37 1.50 -17.69
N MET A 180 1.15 1.75 -16.63
CA MET A 180 2.53 2.24 -16.76
C MET A 180 3.40 1.28 -17.59
N LYS A 181 3.32 -0.03 -17.33
CA LYS A 181 4.07 -1.03 -18.10
C LYS A 181 3.63 -1.11 -19.57
N LEU A 182 2.33 -1.02 -19.85
CA LEU A 182 1.81 -1.00 -21.22
C LEU A 182 2.27 0.25 -21.97
N SER A 183 2.26 1.43 -21.35
CA SER A 183 2.72 2.68 -21.97
C SER A 183 4.20 2.72 -22.36
N GLN A 184 5.02 1.77 -21.87
CA GLN A 184 6.41 1.60 -22.33
C GLN A 184 6.50 0.87 -23.67
N LYS A 185 5.46 0.13 -24.06
CA LYS A 185 5.46 -0.77 -25.23
C LYS A 185 4.52 -0.33 -26.34
N ILE A 186 3.42 0.32 -25.98
CA ILE A 186 2.41 0.82 -26.92
C ILE A 186 2.07 2.28 -26.63
N PRO A 187 1.66 3.06 -27.65
CA PRO A 187 1.14 4.41 -27.46
C PRO A 187 -0.02 4.46 -26.47
N VAL A 188 -0.07 5.50 -25.63
CA VAL A 188 -1.05 5.62 -24.54
C VAL A 188 -2.51 5.56 -25.03
N ASP A 189 -2.78 6.16 -26.18
CA ASP A 189 -4.08 6.16 -26.86
C ASP A 189 -4.50 4.79 -27.40
N GLN A 190 -3.57 3.83 -27.47
CA GLN A 190 -3.80 2.46 -27.91
C GLN A 190 -3.90 1.47 -26.74
N ILE A 191 -3.71 1.93 -25.50
CA ILE A 191 -3.82 1.07 -24.33
C ILE A 191 -5.30 0.70 -24.11
N PRO A 192 -5.65 -0.60 -24.03
CA PRO A 192 -7.04 -1.01 -23.90
C PRO A 192 -7.67 -0.51 -22.58
N PRO A 193 -8.88 0.06 -22.60
CA PRO A 193 -9.55 0.55 -21.39
C PRO A 193 -10.11 -0.60 -20.54
N LEU A 194 -10.42 -1.75 -21.15
CA LEU A 194 -10.95 -2.92 -20.46
C LEU A 194 -9.82 -3.76 -19.86
N LYS A 195 -10.00 -4.21 -18.62
CA LYS A 195 -8.99 -4.98 -17.88
C LYS A 195 -8.60 -6.26 -18.62
N ARG A 196 -9.58 -6.97 -19.17
CA ARG A 196 -9.33 -8.23 -19.90
C ARG A 196 -8.39 -8.01 -21.09
N ASP A 197 -8.64 -6.96 -21.86
CA ASP A 197 -7.87 -6.66 -23.06
C ASP A 197 -6.47 -6.14 -22.71
N ALA A 198 -6.36 -5.29 -21.69
CA ALA A 198 -5.07 -4.81 -21.18
C ALA A 198 -4.20 -5.97 -20.64
N ILE A 199 -4.80 -6.93 -19.94
CA ILE A 199 -4.09 -8.13 -19.47
C ILE A 199 -3.67 -9.00 -20.65
N ARG A 200 -4.56 -9.22 -21.63
CA ARG A 200 -4.22 -9.98 -22.84
C ARG A 200 -3.04 -9.34 -23.58
N GLU A 201 -3.07 -8.02 -23.74
CA GLU A 201 -1.99 -7.26 -24.36
C GLU A 201 -0.69 -7.39 -23.57
N ALA A 202 -0.74 -7.24 -22.24
CA ALA A 202 0.41 -7.45 -21.37
C ALA A 202 0.97 -8.88 -21.44
N ILE A 203 0.13 -9.88 -21.68
CA ILE A 203 0.55 -11.26 -21.91
C ILE A 203 1.28 -11.38 -23.25
N CYS A 204 0.68 -10.89 -24.34
CA CYS A 204 1.26 -10.88 -25.68
C CYS A 204 2.64 -10.20 -25.70
N LEU A 205 2.79 -9.12 -24.93
CA LEU A 205 4.03 -8.33 -24.83
C LEU A 205 5.02 -8.87 -23.79
N GLY A 206 4.70 -9.97 -23.08
CA GLY A 206 5.57 -10.54 -22.04
C GLY A 206 5.68 -9.72 -20.74
N LEU A 207 4.88 -8.66 -20.58
CA LEU A 207 4.89 -7.77 -19.40
C LEU A 207 4.42 -8.48 -18.12
N HIS A 208 3.62 -9.53 -18.26
CA HIS A 208 3.22 -10.39 -17.13
C HIS A 208 4.42 -11.00 -16.39
N LEU A 209 5.45 -11.43 -17.14
CA LEU A 209 6.68 -11.99 -16.56
C LEU A 209 7.49 -10.93 -15.82
N ASP A 210 7.39 -9.66 -16.20
CA ASP A 210 8.03 -8.56 -15.47
C ASP A 210 7.35 -8.36 -14.11
N LEU A 211 6.01 -8.34 -14.10
CA LEU A 211 5.25 -8.16 -12.87
C LEU A 211 5.44 -9.36 -11.93
N GLU A 212 5.44 -10.59 -12.45
CA GLU A 212 5.80 -11.79 -11.67
C GLU A 212 7.20 -11.69 -11.06
N ARG A 213 8.19 -11.25 -11.84
CA ARG A 213 9.56 -11.02 -11.34
C ARG A 213 9.61 -9.96 -10.25
N VAL A 214 8.80 -8.90 -10.32
CA VAL A 214 8.70 -7.90 -9.25
C VAL A 214 8.17 -8.53 -7.98
N VAL A 215 7.04 -9.25 -8.03
CA VAL A 215 6.45 -9.89 -6.84
C VAL A 215 7.38 -10.98 -6.27
N GLU A 216 8.09 -11.71 -7.13
CA GLU A 216 9.11 -12.68 -6.69
C GLU A 216 10.28 -11.99 -5.99
N LYS A 217 10.80 -10.88 -6.54
CA LYS A 217 11.85 -10.07 -5.91
C LYS A 217 11.41 -9.58 -4.53
N LEU A 218 10.20 -9.04 -4.41
CA LEU A 218 9.62 -8.59 -3.13
C LEU A 218 9.57 -9.74 -2.11
N SER A 219 9.03 -10.89 -2.52
CA SER A 219 8.95 -12.08 -1.66
C SER A 219 10.33 -12.58 -1.22
N LYS A 220 11.34 -12.49 -2.09
CA LYS A 220 12.73 -12.87 -1.79
C LYS A 220 13.36 -11.96 -0.73
N GLN A 221 13.02 -10.67 -0.66
CA GLN A 221 13.57 -9.74 0.33
C GLN A 221 13.33 -10.22 1.78
N VAL A 222 12.21 -10.89 2.01
CA VAL A 222 11.81 -11.39 3.34
C VAL A 222 12.00 -12.90 3.49
N SER A 223 12.55 -13.58 2.50
CA SER A 223 12.71 -15.05 2.52
C SER A 223 13.60 -15.54 3.67
N LYS A 224 14.62 -14.75 4.01
CA LYS A 224 15.57 -15.00 5.12
C LYS A 224 15.18 -14.25 6.41
N TYR A 225 14.09 -13.50 6.40
CA TYR A 225 13.64 -12.79 7.59
C TYR A 225 13.24 -13.81 8.67
N ASN A 226 13.69 -13.59 9.90
CA ASN A 226 13.28 -14.42 11.03
C ASN A 226 11.91 -13.97 11.53
N PHE A 227 10.85 -14.65 11.08
CA PHE A 227 9.49 -14.35 11.50
C PHE A 227 9.19 -14.72 12.95
N GLU A 228 10.06 -15.50 13.61
CA GLU A 228 9.87 -15.99 14.98
C GLU A 228 8.45 -16.55 15.16
N GLU A 229 7.68 -16.00 16.10
CA GLU A 229 6.32 -16.42 16.42
C GLU A 229 5.26 -15.83 15.45
N CYS A 230 5.63 -14.94 14.53
CA CYS A 230 4.74 -14.34 13.52
C CYS A 230 4.69 -15.14 12.21
N TYR A 231 4.57 -16.48 12.28
CA TYR A 231 4.47 -17.34 11.09
C TYR A 231 3.26 -16.99 10.20
N PHE A 232 2.17 -16.49 10.79
CA PHE A 232 0.99 -16.06 10.04
C PHE A 232 1.30 -14.95 9.03
N LEU A 233 2.24 -14.04 9.32
CA LEU A 233 2.64 -12.98 8.38
C LEU A 233 3.44 -13.58 7.21
N LYS A 234 4.33 -14.54 7.49
CA LYS A 234 5.05 -15.29 6.45
C LYS A 234 4.08 -16.01 5.53
N ASP A 235 3.07 -16.66 6.10
CA ASP A 235 2.06 -17.40 5.34
C ASP A 235 1.14 -16.47 4.56
N ALA A 236 0.78 -15.30 5.12
CA ALA A 236 0.05 -14.26 4.41
C ALA A 236 0.84 -13.75 3.19
N ILE A 237 2.13 -13.46 3.33
CA ILE A 237 2.99 -13.03 2.20
C ILE A 237 3.05 -14.13 1.11
N LYS A 238 3.27 -15.39 1.51
CA LYS A 238 3.27 -16.53 0.58
C LYS A 238 1.92 -16.71 -0.12
N GLN A 239 0.82 -16.56 0.62
CA GLN A 239 -0.52 -16.65 0.06
C GLN A 239 -0.74 -15.57 -0.98
N ARG A 240 -0.36 -14.32 -0.69
CA ARG A 240 -0.46 -13.20 -1.63
C ARG A 240 0.37 -13.42 -2.90
N TYR A 241 1.60 -13.91 -2.76
CA TYR A 241 2.42 -14.30 -3.92
C TYR A 241 1.73 -15.36 -4.79
N ARG A 242 1.13 -16.39 -4.18
CA ARG A 242 0.37 -17.42 -4.90
C ARG A 242 -0.88 -16.87 -5.58
N GLU A 243 -1.64 -16.04 -4.87
CA GLU A 243 -2.85 -15.39 -5.38
C GLU A 243 -2.53 -14.52 -6.59
N PHE A 244 -1.46 -13.73 -6.53
CA PHE A 244 -0.98 -12.93 -7.66
C PHE A 244 -0.73 -13.80 -8.90
N ASN A 245 0.07 -14.87 -8.77
CA ASN A 245 0.38 -15.77 -9.89
C ASN A 245 -0.89 -16.45 -10.46
N ILE A 246 -1.84 -16.82 -9.60
CA ILE A 246 -3.12 -17.45 -10.03
C ILE A 246 -4.01 -16.42 -10.75
N ASN A 247 -4.13 -15.22 -10.19
CA ASN A 247 -4.96 -14.15 -10.74
C ASN A 247 -4.41 -13.67 -12.09
N PHE A 248 -3.10 -13.49 -12.21
CA PHE A 248 -2.48 -13.04 -13.45
C PHE A 248 -2.65 -14.07 -14.58
N LEU A 249 -2.31 -15.34 -14.32
CA LEU A 249 -2.18 -16.36 -15.36
C LEU A 249 -3.47 -17.18 -15.63
N LYS A 250 -4.29 -17.48 -14.61
CA LYS A 250 -5.33 -18.52 -14.73
C LYS A 250 -6.74 -17.98 -14.88
N ARG A 251 -7.06 -16.82 -14.30
CA ARG A 251 -8.41 -16.24 -14.35
C ARG A 251 -8.67 -15.35 -15.55
N ASN A 252 -7.62 -14.73 -16.11
CA ASN A 252 -7.76 -13.77 -17.20
C ASN A 252 -7.49 -14.36 -18.60
N VAL A 253 -6.96 -15.59 -18.68
CA VAL A 253 -6.69 -16.32 -19.94
C VAL A 253 -7.76 -17.37 -20.27
N ARG A 254 -8.54 -17.80 -19.27
CA ARG A 254 -9.69 -18.72 -19.46
C ARG A 254 -11.02 -17.98 -19.45
N LEU A 255 -11.19 -17.04 -20.37
CA LEU A 255 -12.48 -16.53 -20.86
C LEU A 255 -12.29 -16.10 -22.30
#